data_AF-A0A2M7FP39-F1
#
_entry.id   AF-A0A2M7FP39-F1
#
_cell.length_a   1.000
_cell.length_b   1.000
_cell.length_c   1.000
_cell.angle_alpha   90.00
_cell.angle_beta   90.00
_cell.angle_gamma   90.00
#
_symmetry.space_group_name_H-M   'P 1'
#
loop_
_entity.id
_entity.type
_entity.pdbx_description
1 polymer ?
#
loop_
_entity_poly.entity_id
_entity_poly.type
_entity_poly.pdbx_seq_one_letter_code
_entity_poly.pdbx_strand_id
1 'polypeptide(L)'
;EDVDCANKTVVIRDRKDPKSKEGNNQTVPLLPEAWAIVEPLIRGKTQGFIFTCKANNVSANFTRACQSVEPPILDLHFHDLRHKAAASFFRMGLDIPQVALLTGHKTWAMLRRYTRITAADVLGIVNKAAA
;
A
#
# COMPACT_ATOMS: atom_id res chain seq x y z
N GLU A 1 -0.54 -18.30 7.70
CA GLU A 1 -1.24 -18.81 6.50
C GLU A 1 -1.33 -17.84 5.31
N ASP A 2 -1.56 -16.54 5.50
CA ASP A 2 -1.92 -15.64 4.38
C ASP A 2 -0.75 -15.09 3.56
N VAL A 3 0.49 -15.36 3.97
CA VAL A 3 1.69 -14.93 3.27
C VAL A 3 2.26 -16.10 2.47
N ASP A 4 2.42 -15.88 1.17
CA ASP A 4 3.16 -16.76 0.28
C ASP A 4 4.60 -16.28 0.18
N CYS A 5 5.52 -17.00 0.81
CA CYS A 5 6.94 -16.64 0.85
C CYS A 5 7.64 -16.82 -0.50
N ALA A 6 7.18 -17.76 -1.34
CA ALA A 6 7.81 -18.03 -2.63
C ALA A 6 7.48 -16.92 -3.64
N ASN A 7 6.21 -16.54 -3.70
CA ASN A 7 5.73 -15.50 -4.61
C ASN A 7 5.81 -14.09 -4.00
N LYS A 8 6.16 -13.97 -2.71
CA LYS A 8 6.18 -12.72 -1.94
C LYS A 8 4.85 -11.96 -2.04
N THR A 9 3.75 -12.67 -1.81
CA THR A 9 2.40 -12.10 -1.82
C THR A 9 1.71 -12.30 -0.49
N VAL A 10 0.72 -11.47 -0.19
CA VAL A 10 -0.17 -11.65 0.97
C VAL A 10 -1.62 -11.59 0.55
N VAL A 11 -2.45 -12.46 1.12
CA VAL A 11 -3.91 -12.41 1.00
C VAL A 11 -4.47 -11.48 2.07
N ILE A 12 -5.11 -10.39 1.64
CA ILE A 12 -5.92 -9.53 2.50
C ILE A 12 -7.34 -10.08 2.50
N ARG A 13 -7.73 -10.76 3.59
CA ARG A 13 -9.07 -11.31 3.74
C ARG A 13 -10.11 -10.22 3.99
N ASP A 14 -11.32 -10.43 3.47
CA ASP A 14 -12.49 -9.57 3.67
C ASP A 14 -12.17 -8.08 3.57
N ARG A 15 -11.46 -7.70 2.50
CA ARG A 15 -10.94 -6.35 2.35
C ARG A 15 -12.09 -5.36 2.45
N LYS A 16 -11.91 -4.33 3.28
CA LYS A 16 -12.94 -3.34 3.62
C LYS A 16 -13.67 -2.85 2.37
N ASP A 17 -14.96 -3.12 2.34
CA ASP A 17 -15.91 -2.57 1.37
C ASP A 17 -17.20 -2.15 2.08
N PRO A 18 -17.81 -1.01 1.72
CA PRO A 18 -19.05 -0.56 2.34
C PRO A 18 -20.26 -1.46 2.08
N LYS A 19 -20.28 -2.20 0.96
CA LYS A 19 -21.44 -2.97 0.49
C LYS A 19 -21.24 -4.48 0.54
N SER A 20 -20.03 -4.98 0.32
CA SER A 20 -19.72 -6.40 0.21
C SER A 20 -18.29 -6.69 0.67
N LYS A 21 -18.10 -6.80 1.99
CA LYS A 21 -16.79 -7.13 2.58
C LYS A 21 -16.54 -8.65 2.63
N GLU A 22 -17.57 -9.46 2.85
CA GLU A 22 -17.45 -10.91 2.99
C GLU A 22 -17.01 -11.53 1.65
N GLY A 23 -15.92 -12.31 1.70
CA GLY A 23 -15.34 -12.94 0.52
C GLY A 23 -14.57 -12.00 -0.41
N ASN A 24 -14.45 -10.70 -0.08
CA ASN A 24 -13.64 -9.74 -0.84
C ASN A 24 -12.14 -9.91 -0.54
N ASN A 25 -11.64 -11.12 -0.72
CA ASN A 25 -10.24 -11.47 -0.53
C ASN A 25 -9.44 -10.92 -1.71
N GLN A 26 -8.30 -10.29 -1.41
CA GLN A 26 -7.43 -9.76 -2.45
C GLN A 26 -5.98 -10.12 -2.17
N THR A 27 -5.32 -10.72 -3.17
CA THR A 27 -3.88 -10.98 -3.12
C THR A 27 -3.13 -9.74 -3.58
N VAL A 28 -2.17 -9.28 -2.79
CA VAL A 28 -1.31 -8.15 -3.13
C VAL A 28 0.15 -8.55 -3.03
N PRO A 29 1.03 -8.02 -3.90
CA PRO A 29 2.46 -8.27 -3.78
C PRO A 29 3.05 -7.51 -2.59
N LEU A 30 3.97 -8.16 -1.89
CA LEU A 30 4.85 -7.53 -0.91
C LEU A 30 6.06 -7.00 -1.68
N LEU A 31 6.10 -5.67 -1.88
CA LEU A 31 7.25 -4.99 -2.46
C LEU A 31 8.55 -5.31 -1.68
N PRO A 32 9.75 -5.18 -2.28
CA PRO A 32 10.99 -5.58 -1.64
C PRO A 32 11.17 -5.06 -0.20
N GLU A 33 10.84 -3.79 0.04
CA GLU A 33 10.92 -3.15 1.35
C GLU A 33 9.85 -3.67 2.33
N ALA A 34 8.65 -3.97 1.83
CA ALA A 34 7.60 -4.58 2.64
C ALA A 34 7.96 -6.03 3.02
N TRP A 35 8.53 -6.79 2.08
CA TRP A 35 9.02 -8.14 2.33
C TRP A 35 10.13 -8.16 3.39
N ALA A 36 11.08 -7.23 3.31
CA ALA A 36 12.16 -7.10 4.29
C ALA A 36 11.66 -6.87 5.73
N ILE A 37 10.47 -6.27 5.90
CA ILE A 37 9.81 -6.11 7.20
C ILE A 37 9.05 -7.38 7.59
N VAL A 38 8.30 -7.98 6.67
CA VAL A 38 7.41 -9.11 6.96
C VAL A 38 8.20 -10.40 7.23
N GLU A 39 9.21 -10.71 6.42
CA GLU A 39 9.99 -11.95 6.49
C GLU A 39 10.51 -12.28 7.91
N PRO A 40 11.20 -11.36 8.62
CA PRO A 40 11.68 -11.66 9.97
C PRO A 40 10.54 -11.82 10.98
N LEU A 41 9.39 -11.16 10.78
CA LEU A 41 8.25 -11.24 11.69
C LEU A 41 7.49 -12.57 11.59
N ILE A 42 7.56 -13.23 10.45
CA ILE A 42 6.87 -14.50 10.18
C ILE A 42 7.80 -15.72 10.26
N ARG A 43 9.11 -15.52 10.44
CA ARG A 43 10.08 -16.61 10.52
C ARG A 43 9.70 -17.61 11.62
N GLY A 44 9.59 -18.88 11.25
CA GLY A 44 9.20 -19.96 12.17
C GLY A 44 7.72 -19.99 12.55
N LYS A 45 6.87 -19.12 11.98
CA LYS A 45 5.43 -19.11 12.19
C LYS A 45 4.71 -19.70 10.98
N THR A 46 3.77 -20.60 11.24
CA THR A 46 2.87 -21.15 10.22
C THR A 46 1.48 -20.49 10.27
N GLN A 47 1.08 -20.01 11.45
CA GLN A 47 -0.25 -19.44 11.70
C GLN A 47 -0.23 -18.21 12.62
N GLY A 48 -1.33 -17.45 12.59
CA GLY A 48 -1.55 -16.28 13.43
C GLY A 48 -1.22 -14.93 12.77
N PHE A 49 -1.20 -13.85 13.56
CA PHE A 49 -1.02 -12.49 13.06
C PHE A 49 0.44 -12.14 12.77
N ILE A 50 0.68 -11.46 11.64
CA ILE A 50 1.99 -10.85 11.31
C ILE A 50 2.33 -9.77 12.34
N PHE A 51 1.39 -8.87 12.59
CA PHE A 51 1.50 -7.79 13.57
C PHE A 51 0.68 -8.13 14.82
N THR A 52 1.31 -8.08 15.99
CA THR A 52 0.66 -8.38 17.28
C THR A 52 -0.01 -7.16 17.92
N CYS A 53 -0.02 -6.02 17.24
CA CYS A 53 -0.65 -4.80 17.73
C CYS A 53 -2.17 -4.82 17.51
N LYS A 54 -2.92 -4.19 18.43
CA LYS A 54 -4.36 -4.03 18.26
C LYS A 54 -4.64 -2.98 17.18
N ALA A 55 -5.51 -3.29 16.24
CA ALA A 55 -5.80 -2.43 15.08
C ALA A 55 -6.26 -1.02 15.47
N ASN A 56 -7.05 -0.88 16.54
CA ASN A 56 -7.53 0.41 17.04
C ASN A 56 -6.40 1.30 17.60
N ASN A 57 -5.24 0.72 17.93
CA ASN A 57 -4.11 1.46 18.49
C ASN A 57 -3.11 1.90 17.41
N VAL A 58 -3.21 1.41 16.18
CA VAL A 58 -2.21 1.69 15.12
C VAL A 58 -2.13 3.19 14.84
N SER A 59 -3.25 3.87 14.64
CA SER A 59 -3.26 5.32 14.38
C SER A 59 -2.69 6.11 15.54
N ALA A 60 -3.07 5.80 16.78
CA ALA A 60 -2.57 6.50 17.97
C ALA A 60 -1.07 6.26 18.19
N ASN A 61 -0.60 5.03 17.99
CA ASN A 61 0.82 4.69 18.09
C ASN A 61 1.64 5.37 16.98
N PHE A 62 1.10 5.46 15.77
CA PHE A 62 1.73 6.19 14.68
C PHE A 62 1.86 7.68 15.00
N THR A 63 0.79 8.33 15.48
CA THR A 63 0.86 9.74 15.91
C THR A 63 1.91 9.95 17.00
N ARG A 64 2.00 9.06 18.00
CA ARG A 64 3.04 9.13 19.03
C ARG A 64 4.44 8.96 18.45
N ALA A 65 4.63 8.04 17.49
CA ALA A 65 5.90 7.84 16.82
C ALA A 65 6.33 9.09 16.02
N CYS A 66 5.39 9.76 15.35
CA CYS A 66 5.64 11.04 14.68
C CYS A 66 6.03 12.16 15.66
N GLN A 67 5.49 12.15 16.87
CA GLN A 67 5.83 13.13 17.91
C GLN A 67 7.16 12.85 18.61
N SER A 68 7.65 11.60 18.57
CA SER A 68 8.87 11.20 19.28
C SER A 68 10.18 11.44 18.50
N VAL A 69 10.10 11.84 17.23
CA VAL A 69 11.28 12.19 16.43
C VAL A 69 11.63 13.67 16.60
N GLU A 70 12.89 14.06 16.36
CA GLU A 70 13.37 15.44 16.50
C GLU A 70 13.89 15.98 15.14
N PRO A 71 13.28 17.05 14.58
CA PRO A 71 12.08 17.72 15.05
C PRO A 71 10.81 16.86 14.89
N PRO A 72 9.77 17.07 15.72
CA PRO A 72 8.51 16.34 15.60
C PRO A 72 7.87 16.51 14.22
N ILE A 73 7.28 15.42 13.71
CA ILE A 73 6.50 15.47 12.48
C ILE A 73 5.07 15.88 12.83
N LEU A 74 4.65 17.02 12.28
CA LEU A 74 3.32 17.59 12.49
C LEU A 74 2.38 17.22 11.34
N ASP A 75 1.09 17.06 11.66
CA ASP A 75 0.00 16.86 10.69
C ASP A 75 0.19 15.68 9.72
N LEU A 76 0.86 14.61 10.17
CA LEU A 76 0.98 13.35 9.43
C LEU A 76 0.11 12.27 10.07
N HIS A 77 -0.85 11.75 9.31
CA HIS A 77 -1.74 10.68 9.73
C HIS A 77 -1.37 9.35 9.08
N PHE A 78 -1.75 8.24 9.72
CA PHE A 78 -1.41 6.91 9.21
C PHE A 78 -1.96 6.64 7.79
N HIS A 79 -3.14 7.19 7.45
CA HIS A 79 -3.74 7.02 6.12
C HIS A 79 -3.03 7.84 5.04
N ASP A 80 -2.24 8.85 5.40
CA ASP A 80 -1.44 9.64 4.46
C ASP A 80 -0.34 8.80 3.82
N LEU A 81 0.12 7.73 4.48
CA LEU A 81 1.05 6.77 3.90
C LEU A 81 0.47 6.11 2.64
N ARG A 82 -0.81 5.76 2.67
CA ARG A 82 -1.52 5.21 1.50
C ARG A 82 -1.72 6.26 0.42
N HIS A 83 -2.00 7.51 0.79
CA HIS A 83 -2.06 8.63 -0.15
C HIS A 83 -0.71 8.84 -0.87
N LYS A 84 0.39 8.88 -0.11
CA LYS A 84 1.75 9.07 -0.63
C LYS A 84 2.17 7.91 -1.51
N ALA A 85 1.87 6.66 -1.12
CA ALA A 85 2.18 5.46 -1.90
C ALA A 85 1.48 5.49 -3.27
N ALA A 86 0.17 5.78 -3.31
CA ALA A 86 -0.59 5.88 -4.57
C ALA A 86 0.03 6.90 -5.54
N ALA A 87 0.35 8.10 -5.04
CA ALA A 87 1.02 9.13 -5.85
C ALA A 87 2.43 8.72 -6.29
N SER A 88 3.16 7.96 -5.45
CA SER A 88 4.49 7.47 -5.80
C SER A 88 4.44 6.42 -6.90
N PHE A 89 3.49 5.49 -6.84
CA PHE A 89 3.34 4.47 -7.88
C PHE A 89 3.02 5.07 -9.24
N PHE A 90 2.17 6.09 -9.30
CA PHE A 90 1.95 6.83 -10.55
C PHE A 90 3.23 7.52 -11.07
N ARG A 91 4.04 8.12 -10.18
CA ARG A 91 5.35 8.69 -10.58
C ARG A 91 6.34 7.64 -11.04
N MET A 92 6.24 6.41 -10.54
CA MET A 92 7.04 5.27 -11.00
C MET A 92 6.55 4.72 -12.35
N GLY A 93 5.45 5.25 -12.90
CA GLY A 93 4.90 4.85 -14.19
C GLY A 93 3.95 3.65 -14.12
N LEU A 94 3.50 3.25 -12.93
CA LEU A 94 2.48 2.20 -12.82
C LEU A 94 1.14 2.69 -13.37
N ASP A 95 0.43 1.80 -14.05
CA ASP A 95 -0.88 2.09 -14.61
C ASP A 95 -2.00 2.01 -13.54
N ILE A 96 -3.21 2.40 -13.93
CA ILE A 96 -4.35 2.45 -13.02
C ILE A 96 -4.66 1.06 -12.40
N PRO A 97 -4.75 -0.05 -13.18
CA PRO A 97 -4.93 -1.38 -12.62
C PRO A 97 -3.85 -1.80 -11.62
N GLN A 98 -2.58 -1.56 -11.92
CA GLN A 98 -1.45 -1.89 -11.04
C GLN A 98 -1.50 -1.10 -9.73
N VAL A 99 -1.75 0.20 -9.81
CA VAL A 99 -1.92 1.04 -8.61
C VAL A 99 -3.15 0.61 -7.83
N ALA A 100 -4.26 0.27 -8.50
CA ALA A 100 -5.48 -0.20 -7.86
C ALA A 100 -5.26 -1.51 -7.08
N LEU A 101 -4.49 -2.45 -7.64
CA LEU A 101 -4.12 -3.72 -6.98
C LEU A 101 -3.37 -3.47 -5.67
N LEU A 102 -2.28 -2.69 -5.73
CA LEU A 102 -1.45 -2.35 -4.58
C LEU A 102 -2.21 -1.54 -3.53
N THR A 103 -2.91 -0.51 -3.98
CA THR A 103 -3.54 0.46 -3.06
C THR A 103 -4.92 0.02 -2.62
N GLY A 104 -5.64 -0.82 -3.34
CA GLY A 104 -7.01 -1.25 -3.02
C GLY A 104 -8.12 -0.29 -3.32
N HIS A 105 -7.92 0.58 -4.29
CA HIS A 105 -9.00 1.44 -4.77
C HIS A 105 -9.82 0.68 -5.81
N LYS A 106 -11.14 0.68 -5.66
CA LYS A 106 -12.04 -0.07 -6.56
C LYS A 106 -12.32 0.64 -7.87
N THR A 107 -12.29 1.96 -7.87
CA THR A 107 -12.68 2.77 -9.02
C THR A 107 -11.61 3.79 -9.36
N TRP A 108 -11.53 4.11 -10.66
CA TRP A 108 -10.69 5.20 -11.15
C TRP A 108 -10.98 6.53 -10.46
N ALA A 109 -12.26 6.83 -10.20
CA ALA A 109 -12.66 8.06 -9.51
C ALA A 109 -11.94 8.24 -8.16
N MET A 110 -11.67 7.15 -7.43
CA MET A 110 -10.92 7.21 -6.17
C MET A 110 -9.42 7.48 -6.36
N LEU A 111 -8.86 7.07 -7.51
CA LEU A 111 -7.44 7.17 -7.83
C LEU A 111 -7.06 8.49 -8.52
N ARG A 112 -8.00 9.11 -9.25
CA ARG A 112 -7.78 10.34 -10.02
C ARG A 112 -7.15 11.48 -9.21
N ARG A 113 -7.44 11.57 -7.91
CA ARG A 113 -6.85 12.58 -7.02
C ARG A 113 -5.33 12.42 -6.78
N TYR A 114 -4.77 11.25 -7.10
CA TYR A 114 -3.34 10.97 -6.95
C TYR A 114 -2.56 11.15 -8.25
N THR A 115 -3.26 11.32 -9.38
CA THR A 115 -2.64 11.51 -10.69
C THR A 115 -2.49 13.00 -10.95
N ARG A 116 -1.25 13.50 -10.92
CA ARG A 116 -0.88 14.79 -11.52
C ARG A 116 -0.16 14.51 -12.83
N ILE A 117 -0.88 13.99 -13.81
CA ILE A 117 -0.33 13.70 -15.13
C ILE A 117 -0.26 15.01 -15.92
N THR A 118 0.93 15.34 -16.40
CA THR A 118 1.19 16.48 -17.27
C THR A 118 1.39 16.03 -18.72
N ALA A 119 1.30 16.96 -19.68
CA ALA A 119 1.57 16.64 -21.08
C ALA A 119 3.01 16.12 -21.30
N ALA A 120 3.97 16.62 -20.52
CA ALA A 120 5.35 16.17 -20.57
C ALA A 120 5.50 14.70 -20.15
N ASP A 121 4.74 14.26 -19.14
CA ASP A 121 4.74 12.85 -18.70
C ASP A 121 4.25 11.93 -19.82
N VAL A 122 3.19 12.34 -20.54
CA VAL A 122 2.63 11.57 -21.66
C VAL A 122 3.63 11.45 -22.81
N LEU A 123 4.27 12.57 -23.18
CA LEU A 123 5.30 12.57 -24.23
C LEU A 123 6.50 11.69 -23.83
N GLY A 124 6.93 11.73 -22.56
CA GLY A 124 8.01 10.89 -22.06
C GLY A 124 7.71 9.39 -22.18
N ILE A 125 6.47 8.98 -21.92
CA ILE A 125 6.03 7.58 -22.08
C ILE A 125 6.07 7.16 -23.55
N VAL A 126 5.48 7.96 -24.45
CA VAL A 126 5.43 7.65 -25.89
C VAL A 126 6.83 7.56 -26.48
N ASN A 127 7.73 8.49 -26.11
CA ASN A 127 9.10 8.49 -26.59
C ASN A 127 9.90 7.27 -26.08
N LYS A 128 9.68 6.83 -24.84
CA LYS A 128 10.28 5.59 -24.31
C LYS A 128 9.80 4.34 -25.02
N ALA A 129 8.53 4.30 -25.43
CA ALA A 129 7.97 3.15 -26.14
C ALA A 129 8.38 3.10 -27.62
N ALA A 130 8.78 4.24 -28.20
CA ALA A 130 9.25 4.35 -29.57
C ALA A 130 10.77 4.10 -29.73
N ALA A 131 11.52 4.01 -28.62
CA ALA A 131 12.95 3.73 -28.58
C ALA A 131 13.22 2.25 -28.30
#